data_AF-L9XSH8-F1
#
_entry.id   AF-L9XSH8-F1
#
_cell.length_a   1.000
_cell.length_b   1.000
_cell.length_c   1.000
_cell.angle_alpha   90.00
_cell.angle_beta   90.00
_cell.angle_gamma   90.00
#
_symmetry.space_group_name_H-M   'P 1'
#
loop_
_entity.id
_entity.type
_entity.pdbx_description
1 polymer ?
#
loop_
_entity_poly.entity_id
_entity_poly.type
_entity_poly.pdbx_seq_one_letter_code
_entity_poly.pdbx_strand_id
1 'polypeptide(L)'
;MTEAEYDVTLEWPDGRTETVAVEPRETVLDAALREGIRLPSDCRKGTCTACVGRVIAIEDQAGDGQPHAADAVDYRRVPRALEDSDRADGYALLCIAHPRADCRIEVGPTVRSELGDSPWG
;
A
#
# COMPACT_ATOMS: atom_id res chain seq x y z
N MET A 1 -7.72 -12.34 19.51
CA MET A 1 -7.42 -11.29 18.52
C MET A 1 -6.32 -11.88 17.68
N THR A 2 -6.64 -12.41 16.51
CA THR A 2 -5.70 -13.14 15.67
C THR A 2 -4.79 -12.12 15.00
N GLU A 3 -3.58 -11.97 15.52
CA GLU A 3 -2.46 -11.33 14.84
C GLU A 3 -2.07 -12.27 13.69
N ALA A 4 -2.68 -12.06 12.52
CA ALA A 4 -2.42 -12.84 11.31
C ALA A 4 -1.31 -12.18 10.49
N GLU A 5 -0.41 -13.00 9.98
CA GLU A 5 0.53 -12.65 8.91
C GLU A 5 -0.22 -12.67 7.58
N TYR A 6 0.13 -11.76 6.66
CA TYR A 6 -0.44 -11.70 5.32
C TYR A 6 0.65 -11.57 4.27
N ASP A 7 0.43 -12.19 3.12
CA ASP A 7 1.32 -12.09 1.97
C ASP A 7 0.94 -10.88 1.12
N VAL A 8 1.89 -9.96 0.96
CA VAL A 8 1.73 -8.77 0.12
C VAL A 8 2.61 -8.90 -1.11
N THR A 9 1.98 -8.98 -2.28
CA THR A 9 2.69 -9.02 -3.56
C THR A 9 2.89 -7.59 -4.09
N LEU A 10 4.14 -7.16 -4.18
CA LEU A 10 4.56 -5.88 -4.73
C LEU A 10 4.76 -6.02 -6.23
N GLU A 11 4.07 -5.24 -7.04
CA GLU A 11 4.22 -5.20 -8.50
C GLU A 11 4.77 -3.85 -8.97
N TRP A 12 5.79 -3.89 -9.83
CA TRP A 12 6.33 -2.71 -10.49
C TRP A 12 5.79 -2.59 -11.92
N PRO A 13 5.75 -1.38 -12.49
CA PRO A 13 5.28 -1.15 -13.88
C PRO A 13 6.06 -1.95 -14.95
N ASP A 14 7.32 -2.27 -14.68
CA ASP A 14 8.17 -3.08 -15.57
C ASP A 14 7.83 -4.59 -15.53
N GLY A 15 6.79 -4.99 -14.79
CA GLY A 15 6.34 -6.38 -14.63
C GLY A 15 7.12 -7.19 -13.60
N ARG A 16 8.07 -6.59 -12.88
CA ARG A 16 8.70 -7.22 -11.72
C ARG A 16 7.66 -7.41 -10.63
N THR A 17 7.68 -8.56 -9.98
CA THR A 17 6.83 -8.86 -8.82
C THR A 17 7.65 -9.50 -7.71
N GLU A 18 7.45 -9.07 -6.47
CA GLU A 18 8.04 -9.70 -5.28
C GLU A 18 7.01 -9.80 -4.17
N THR A 19 6.90 -10.98 -3.56
CA THR A 19 5.97 -11.22 -2.46
C THR A 19 6.72 -11.17 -1.15
N VAL A 20 6.17 -10.43 -0.19
CA VAL A 20 6.71 -10.31 1.16
C VAL A 20 5.65 -10.71 2.18
N ALA A 21 6.03 -11.61 3.09
CA ALA A 21 5.21 -11.93 4.26
C ALA A 21 5.31 -10.76 5.24
N VAL A 22 4.18 -10.18 5.62
CA VAL A 22 4.11 -9.04 6.53
C VAL A 22 3.64 -9.51 7.90
N GLU A 23 4.52 -9.37 8.90
CA GLU A 23 4.20 -9.80 10.25
C GLU A 23 3.07 -8.95 10.86
N PRO A 24 2.35 -9.49 11.86
CA PRO A 24 1.39 -8.70 12.60
C PRO A 24 2.05 -7.46 13.20
N ARG A 25 1.41 -6.30 13.04
CA ARG A 25 1.91 -4.99 13.51
C ARG A 25 3.16 -4.49 12.76
N GLU A 26 3.65 -5.19 11.74
CA GLU A 26 4.68 -4.72 10.82
C GLU A 26 4.03 -3.94 9.67
N THR A 27 4.66 -2.86 9.21
CA THR A 27 4.15 -2.13 8.05
C THR A 27 4.63 -2.77 6.75
N VAL A 28 3.87 -2.63 5.67
CA VAL A 28 4.28 -3.13 4.34
C VAL A 28 5.67 -2.62 3.94
N LEU A 29 5.99 -1.36 4.26
CA LEU A 29 7.32 -0.79 4.00
C LEU A 29 8.43 -1.46 4.83
N ASP A 30 8.16 -1.78 6.09
CA ASP A 30 9.15 -2.40 6.98
C ASP A 30 9.41 -3.86 6.56
N ALA A 31 8.35 -4.60 6.21
CA ALA A 31 8.45 -5.96 5.67
C ALA A 31 9.25 -6.00 4.36
N ALA A 32 8.96 -5.09 3.43
CA ALA A 32 9.73 -4.95 2.20
C ALA A 32 11.22 -4.68 2.49
N LEU A 33 11.52 -3.78 3.43
CA LEU A 33 12.90 -3.47 3.81
C LEU A 33 13.63 -4.66 4.43
N ARG A 34 12.93 -5.47 5.25
CA ARG A 34 13.47 -6.70 5.85
C ARG A 34 13.90 -7.71 4.78
N GLU A 35 13.12 -7.85 3.72
CA GLU A 35 13.44 -8.70 2.56
C GLU A 35 14.45 -8.06 1.58
N GLY A 36 14.99 -6.88 1.92
CA GLY A 36 15.98 -6.17 1.09
C GLY A 36 15.37 -5.34 -0.05
N ILE A 37 14.04 -5.23 -0.11
CA ILE A 37 13.30 -4.45 -1.09
C ILE A 37 13.22 -2.99 -0.63
N ARG A 38 13.81 -2.09 -1.42
CA ARG A 38 13.76 -0.66 -1.13
C ARG A 38 12.65 0.02 -1.91
N LEU A 39 11.54 0.26 -1.23
CA LEU A 39 10.47 1.10 -1.76
C LEU A 39 10.77 2.59 -1.55
N PRO A 40 10.33 3.46 -2.47
CA PRO A 40 10.41 4.90 -2.29
C PRO A 40 9.74 5.32 -0.97
N SER A 41 10.43 6.11 -0.15
CA SER A 41 9.90 6.63 1.11
C SER A 41 10.66 7.87 1.54
N ASP A 42 9.98 8.79 2.22
CA ASP A 42 10.56 10.04 2.71
C ASP A 42 10.18 10.28 4.19
N CYS A 43 9.01 10.86 4.47
CA CYS A 43 8.67 11.27 5.85
C CYS A 43 8.47 10.10 6.82
N ARG A 44 8.08 8.92 6.33
CA ARG A 44 7.63 7.74 7.10
C ARG A 44 6.67 8.10 8.24
N LYS A 45 5.88 9.17 8.04
CA LYS A 45 4.93 9.80 8.96
C LYS A 45 3.49 9.83 8.43
N GLY A 46 3.26 9.37 7.19
CA GLY A 46 1.93 9.40 6.57
C GLY A 46 1.50 10.79 6.12
N THR A 47 2.47 11.72 6.00
CA THR A 47 2.26 13.13 5.62
C THR A 47 2.84 13.47 4.25
N CYS A 48 3.42 12.50 3.55
CA CYS A 48 3.84 12.62 2.16
C CYS A 48 3.36 11.40 1.37
N THR A 49 3.34 11.51 0.04
CA THR A 49 2.94 10.44 -0.90
C THR A 49 4.14 9.64 -1.44
N ALA A 50 5.35 9.84 -0.91
CA ALA A 50 6.56 9.18 -1.41
C ALA A 50 6.48 7.64 -1.37
N CYS A 51 5.80 7.07 -0.37
CA CYS A 51 5.63 5.62 -0.21
C CYS A 51 4.23 5.14 -0.64
N VAL A 52 3.57 5.86 -1.53
CA VAL A 52 2.26 5.46 -2.02
C VAL A 52 2.39 4.18 -2.86
N GLY A 53 1.46 3.26 -2.65
CA GLY A 53 1.18 2.14 -3.52
C GLY A 53 -0.31 2.12 -3.86
N ARG A 54 -0.71 1.31 -4.84
CA ARG A 54 -2.11 1.13 -5.23
C ARG A 54 -2.50 -0.32 -5.11
N VAL A 55 -3.53 -0.63 -4.35
CA VAL A 55 -4.09 -1.97 -4.26
C VAL A 55 -4.76 -2.28 -5.61
N ILE A 56 -4.39 -3.42 -6.19
CA ILE A 56 -4.90 -3.87 -7.50
C ILE A 56 -5.59 -5.23 -7.43
N ALA A 57 -5.36 -6.01 -6.36
CA ALA A 57 -6.10 -7.24 -6.09
C ALA A 57 -6.08 -7.58 -4.59
N ILE A 58 -7.10 -8.32 -4.13
CA ILE A 58 -7.21 -8.89 -2.78
C ILE A 58 -7.75 -10.31 -2.96
N GLU A 59 -7.06 -11.33 -2.47
CA GLU A 59 -7.33 -12.75 -2.81
C GLU A 59 -8.75 -13.20 -2.42
N ASP A 60 -9.25 -12.78 -1.25
CA ASP A 60 -10.58 -13.14 -0.73
C ASP A 60 -11.71 -12.18 -1.14
N GLN A 61 -11.44 -11.22 -2.03
CA GLN A 61 -12.45 -10.28 -2.54
C GLN A 61 -12.85 -10.69 -3.96
N ALA A 62 -13.88 -11.53 -4.06
CA ALA A 62 -14.52 -11.85 -5.33
C ALA A 62 -15.50 -10.74 -5.73
N GLY A 63 -15.04 -9.77 -6.52
CA GLY A 63 -15.91 -8.76 -7.12
C GLY A 63 -15.23 -8.05 -8.29
N ASP A 64 -15.97 -7.76 -9.36
CA ASP A 64 -15.50 -7.02 -10.54
C ASP A 64 -15.23 -5.51 -10.25
N GLY A 65 -15.18 -5.10 -8.99
CA GLY A 65 -14.96 -3.73 -8.56
C GLY A 65 -13.48 -3.41 -8.33
N GLN A 66 -13.11 -2.14 -8.51
CA GLN A 66 -11.78 -1.65 -8.08
C GLN A 66 -11.62 -1.88 -6.57
N PRO A 67 -10.54 -2.53 -6.10
CA PRO A 67 -10.32 -2.75 -4.67
C PRO A 67 -10.08 -1.41 -3.95
N HIS A 68 -10.77 -1.22 -2.83
CA HIS A 68 -10.54 -0.08 -1.96
C HIS A 68 -9.34 -0.37 -1.06
N ALA A 69 -8.48 0.64 -0.82
CA ALA A 69 -7.36 0.49 0.11
C ALA A 69 -7.80 0.04 1.51
N ALA A 70 -9.00 0.44 1.94
CA ALA A 70 -9.56 0.05 3.23
C ALA A 70 -9.86 -1.45 3.30
N ASP A 71 -10.10 -2.14 2.19
CA ASP A 71 -10.37 -3.58 2.24
C ASP A 71 -9.06 -4.39 2.40
N ALA A 72 -7.94 -3.85 1.91
CA ALA A 72 -6.64 -4.51 1.98
C ALA A 72 -5.81 -4.14 3.21
N VAL A 73 -5.88 -2.89 3.69
CA VAL A 73 -4.97 -2.37 4.73
C VAL A 73 -5.67 -1.56 5.82
N ASP A 74 -5.11 -1.63 7.03
CA ASP A 74 -5.32 -0.68 8.13
C ASP A 74 -4.14 0.30 8.20
N TYR A 75 -4.29 1.37 8.98
CA TYR A 75 -3.22 2.32 9.21
C TYR A 75 -2.92 2.49 10.69
N ARG A 76 -1.65 2.38 11.09
CA ARG A 76 -1.23 2.69 12.48
C ARG A 76 -1.53 4.13 12.91
N ARG A 77 -1.80 5.02 11.96
CA ARG A 77 -2.16 6.43 12.17
C ARG A 77 -2.84 7.00 10.93
N VAL A 78 -3.45 8.16 11.06
CA VAL A 78 -4.19 8.81 9.97
C VAL A 78 -3.28 9.08 8.75
N PRO A 79 -3.63 8.58 7.54
CA PRO A 79 -2.94 8.89 6.29
C PRO A 79 -3.28 10.31 5.81
N ARG A 80 -2.64 11.33 6.38
CA ARG A 80 -2.93 12.75 6.05
C ARG A 80 -2.58 13.14 4.61
N ALA A 81 -1.76 12.34 3.94
CA ALA A 81 -1.36 12.58 2.55
C ALA A 81 -2.32 11.98 1.52
N LEU A 82 -3.41 11.32 1.94
CA LEU A 82 -4.44 10.78 1.06
C LEU A 82 -5.80 11.31 1.48
N GLU A 83 -6.60 11.70 0.50
CA GLU A 83 -8.02 12.01 0.67
C GLU A 83 -8.85 10.72 0.70
N ASP A 84 -10.15 10.84 0.98
CA ASP A 84 -11.07 9.69 0.98
C ASP A 84 -11.23 9.09 -0.43
N SER A 85 -11.25 9.92 -1.47
CA SER A 85 -11.28 9.49 -2.88
C SER A 85 -10.06 8.65 -3.23
N ASP A 86 -8.86 9.09 -2.84
CA ASP A 86 -7.62 8.37 -3.14
C ASP A 86 -7.66 6.97 -2.53
N ARG A 87 -8.12 6.86 -1.28
CA ARG A 87 -8.25 5.56 -0.62
C ARG A 87 -9.29 4.69 -1.34
N ALA A 88 -10.39 5.27 -1.79
CA ALA A 88 -11.43 4.58 -2.55
C ALA A 88 -10.91 4.06 -3.89
N ASP A 89 -9.99 4.77 -4.54
CA ASP A 89 -9.32 4.37 -5.79
C ASP A 89 -8.20 3.32 -5.58
N GLY A 90 -8.00 2.87 -4.34
CA GLY A 90 -7.04 1.83 -3.98
C GLY A 90 -5.69 2.35 -3.46
N TYR A 91 -5.49 3.67 -3.36
CA TYR A 91 -4.20 4.21 -2.91
C TYR A 91 -3.97 4.01 -1.41
N ALA A 92 -2.76 3.57 -1.07
CA ALA A 92 -2.35 3.31 0.30
C ALA A 92 -0.93 3.82 0.62
N LEU A 93 -0.73 4.33 1.84
CA LEU A 93 0.59 4.77 2.31
C LEU A 93 1.33 3.60 3.00
N LEU A 94 2.22 2.94 2.27
CA LEU A 94 2.87 1.69 2.72
C LEU A 94 3.72 1.85 3.99
N CYS A 95 4.21 3.05 4.29
CA CYS A 95 4.98 3.34 5.53
C CYS A 95 4.15 3.33 6.82
N ILE A 96 2.83 3.21 6.70
CA ILE A 96 1.89 3.12 7.83
C ILE A 96 0.84 2.04 7.66
N ALA A 97 0.83 1.36 6.51
CA ALA A 97 -0.15 0.36 6.17
C ALA A 97 0.19 -0.96 6.84
N HIS A 98 -0.80 -1.56 7.50
CA HIS A 98 -0.77 -2.94 7.97
C HIS A 98 -1.75 -3.75 7.11
N PRO A 99 -1.32 -4.83 6.45
CA PRO A 99 -2.24 -5.65 5.68
C PRO A 99 -3.27 -6.31 6.60
N ARG A 100 -4.47 -6.48 6.04
CA ARG A 100 -5.60 -7.19 6.67
C ARG A 100 -6.09 -8.37 5.82
N ALA A 101 -5.48 -8.58 4.66
CA ALA A 101 -5.74 -9.66 3.74
C ALA A 101 -4.51 -9.83 2.83
N ASP A 102 -4.39 -11.01 2.21
CA ASP A 102 -3.44 -11.23 1.13
C ASP A 102 -3.83 -10.35 -0.06
N CYS A 103 -2.89 -9.53 -0.52
CA CYS A 103 -3.19 -8.51 -1.50
C CYS A 103 -2.01 -8.23 -2.43
N ARG A 104 -2.34 -7.65 -3.58
CA ARG A 104 -1.38 -7.18 -4.57
C ARG A 104 -1.39 -5.67 -4.63
N ILE A 105 -0.22 -5.07 -4.51
CA ILE A 105 -0.02 -3.63 -4.47
C ILE A 105 0.96 -3.25 -5.57
N GLU A 106 0.50 -2.41 -6.49
CA GLU A 106 1.36 -1.73 -7.45
C GLU A 106 2.21 -0.67 -6.72
N VAL A 107 3.51 -0.65 -7.00
CA VAL A 107 4.50 0.21 -6.36
C VAL A 107 5.45 0.82 -7.38
N GLY A 108 6.00 1.99 -7.03
CA GLY A 108 7.02 2.65 -7.83
C GLY A 108 6.73 4.12 -8.08
N PRO A 109 7.59 4.80 -8.84
CA PRO A 109 7.48 6.24 -9.09
C PRO A 109 6.22 6.61 -9.88
N THR A 110 5.71 5.70 -10.73
CA THR A 110 4.52 5.92 -11.56
C THR A 110 3.25 6.07 -10.74
N VAL A 111 3.06 5.23 -9.71
CA VAL A 111 1.87 5.27 -8.84
C VAL A 111 1.70 6.65 -8.19
N ARG A 112 2.81 7.26 -7.75
CA ARG A 112 2.80 8.62 -7.21
C ARG A 112 2.39 9.67 -8.24
N SER A 113 2.78 9.47 -9.50
CA SER A 113 2.40 10.38 -10.59
C SER A 113 0.91 10.26 -10.94
N GLU A 114 0.31 9.08 -10.77
CA GLU A 114 -1.09 8.81 -11.08
C GLU A 114 -2.07 9.25 -10.00
N LEU A 115 -1.64 9.25 -8.73
CA LEU A 115 -2.38 9.88 -7.64
C LEU A 115 -2.70 11.36 -7.95
N GLY A 116 -1.90 11.99 -8.80
CA GLY A 116 -1.99 13.40 -9.13
C GLY A 116 -1.42 14.29 -8.03
N ASP A 117 -1.02 15.49 -8.41
CA ASP A 117 -0.82 16.57 -7.44
C ASP A 117 -2.23 16.94 -6.95
N SER A 118 -2.55 16.73 -5.66
CA SER A 118 -3.78 17.29 -5.08
C SER A 118 -3.86 18.77 -5.49
N PRO A 119 -5.05 19.28 -5.84
CA PRO A 119 -5.25 20.54 -6.59
C PRO A 119 -4.84 21.86 -5.90
N TRP A 120 -3.91 21.87 -4.94
CA TRP A 120 -3.25 23.07 -4.43
C TRP A 120 -1.93 23.36 -5.15
N GLY A 121 -1.98 23.31 -6.48
CA GLY A 121 -1.18 24.19 -7.34
C GLY A 121 -1.79 25.59 -7.41
#